data_AF-A0A1G2G296-F1
#
_entry.id   AF-A0A1G2G296-F1
#
_cell.length_a   1.000
_cell.length_b   1.000
_cell.length_c   1.000
_cell.angle_alpha   90.00
_cell.angle_beta   90.00
_cell.angle_gamma   90.00
#
_symmetry.space_group_name_H-M   'P 1'
#
loop_
_entity.id
_entity.type
_entity.pdbx_description
1 polymer ?
#
loop_
_entity_poly.entity_id
_entity_poly.type
_entity_poly.pdbx_seq_one_letter_code
_entity_poly.pdbx_strand_id
1 'polypeptide(L)'
;MLGSIIRRTDSYKVGHWKQYEPGTQFIYSYLEPRAGGEYREVMFFGLQYYLRKYLSGQVIAYLSDALADWRRARAGLMLNL
;
A
#
# COMPACT_ATOMS: atom_id res chain seq x y z
N MET A 1 14.82 2.01 -2.49
CA MET A 1 13.64 1.83 -3.36
C MET A 1 12.38 2.09 -2.53
N LEU A 2 11.88 3.33 -2.51
CA LEU A 2 10.61 3.67 -1.84
C LEU A 2 9.47 3.22 -2.75
N GLY A 3 8.99 1.99 -2.58
CA GLY A 3 7.89 1.47 -3.40
C GLY A 3 6.55 2.11 -3.04
N SER A 4 5.86 2.67 -4.05
CA SER A 4 4.51 3.27 -3.96
C SER A 4 3.51 2.41 -3.18
N ILE A 5 2.71 3.05 -2.32
CA ILE A 5 1.64 2.39 -1.54
C ILE A 5 0.58 1.73 -2.43
N ILE A 6 0.36 2.25 -3.64
CA ILE A 6 -0.63 1.74 -4.61
C ILE A 6 -0.29 0.29 -5.03
N ARG A 7 0.99 -0.10 -4.99
CA ARG A 7 1.45 -1.45 -5.34
C ARG A 7 1.56 -2.38 -4.13
N ARG A 8 1.26 -1.89 -2.92
CA ARG A 8 1.37 -2.63 -1.65
C ARG A 8 0.00 -3.09 -1.15
N THR A 9 -0.83 -3.54 -2.08
CA THR A 9 -2.13 -4.13 -1.82
C THR A 9 -2.31 -5.35 -2.70
N ASP A 10 -3.21 -6.25 -2.32
CA ASP A 10 -3.59 -7.36 -3.19
C ASP A 10 -4.16 -6.84 -4.50
N SER A 11 -3.80 -7.48 -5.61
CA SER A 11 -4.14 -7.04 -6.98
C SER A 11 -5.65 -6.88 -7.20
N TYR A 12 -6.46 -7.76 -6.59
CA TYR A 12 -7.92 -7.72 -6.74
C TYR A 12 -8.55 -6.46 -6.12
N LYS A 13 -7.88 -5.78 -5.17
CA LYS A 13 -8.38 -4.54 -4.54
C LYS A 13 -8.36 -3.34 -5.47
N VAL A 14 -7.60 -3.38 -6.56
CA VAL A 14 -7.56 -2.30 -7.57
C VAL A 14 -8.93 -2.07 -8.21
N GLY A 15 -9.75 -3.12 -8.32
CA GLY A 15 -11.11 -3.06 -8.86
C GLY A 15 -12.21 -2.84 -7.81
N HIS A 16 -11.91 -2.90 -6.51
CA HIS A 16 -12.93 -2.91 -5.44
C HIS A 16 -13.84 -1.68 -5.45
N TRP A 17 -13.32 -0.51 -5.80
CA TRP A 17 -14.11 0.71 -5.81
C TRP A 17 -15.33 0.65 -6.75
N LYS A 18 -15.28 -0.22 -7.79
CA LYS A 18 -16.39 -0.46 -8.71
C LYS A 18 -17.44 -1.44 -8.19
N GLN A 19 -17.12 -2.17 -7.13
CA GLN A 19 -17.99 -3.20 -6.54
C GLN A 19 -18.91 -2.64 -5.45
N TYR A 20 -18.65 -1.42 -4.97
CA TYR A 20 -19.53 -0.75 -4.03
C TYR A 20 -20.74 -0.14 -4.74
N GLU A 21 -21.87 -0.07 -4.02
CA GLU A 21 -23.07 0.60 -4.49
C GLU A 21 -22.79 2.07 -4.85
N PRO A 22 -23.36 2.60 -5.95
CA PRO A 22 -23.20 4.01 -6.32
C PRO A 22 -23.60 4.94 -5.18
N GLY A 23 -22.74 5.92 -4.88
CA GLY A 23 -22.97 6.87 -3.79
C GLY A 23 -22.47 6.41 -2.41
N THR A 24 -21.77 5.27 -2.30
CA THR A 24 -21.09 4.86 -1.06
C THR A 24 -20.06 5.92 -0.64
N GLN A 25 -20.24 6.49 0.57
CA GLN A 25 -19.34 7.52 1.12
C GLN A 25 -18.46 7.01 2.27
N PHE A 26 -18.89 5.96 2.97
CA PHE A 26 -18.22 5.47 4.16
C PHE A 26 -18.05 3.96 4.09
N ILE A 27 -16.84 3.50 4.40
CA ILE A 27 -16.51 2.08 4.55
C ILE A 27 -15.83 1.93 5.91
N TYR A 28 -16.36 1.02 6.73
CA TYR A 28 -15.81 0.69 8.04
C TYR A 28 -15.26 -0.73 8.04
N SER A 29 -14.05 -0.91 8.56
CA SER A 29 -13.37 -2.19 8.70
C SER A 29 -12.70 -2.26 10.07
N TYR A 30 -12.61 -3.46 10.62
CA TYR A 30 -11.92 -3.72 11.89
C TYR A 30 -10.91 -4.86 11.73
N LEU A 31 -10.00 -4.97 12.70
CA LEU A 31 -8.98 -6.01 12.76
C LEU A 31 -9.07 -6.71 14.10
N GLU A 32 -9.25 -8.03 14.09
CA GLU A 32 -9.25 -8.87 15.29
C GLU A 32 -8.59 -10.22 15.01
N PRO A 33 -8.01 -10.88 16.03
CA PRO A 33 -7.74 -12.31 15.96
C PRO A 33 -9.07 -13.07 15.89
N ARG A 34 -9.20 -13.98 14.92
CA ARG A 34 -10.42 -14.79 14.78
C ARG A 34 -10.53 -15.83 15.89
N ALA A 35 -11.76 -16.14 16.30
CA ALA A 35 -12.04 -17.28 17.16
C ALA A 35 -11.58 -18.59 16.50
N GLY A 36 -11.01 -19.51 17.30
CA GLY A 36 -10.50 -20.80 16.81
C GLY A 36 -9.04 -20.77 16.34
N GLY A 37 -8.30 -19.69 16.60
CA GLY A 37 -6.84 -19.68 16.46
C GLY A 37 -6.15 -20.61 17.46
N GLU A 38 -4.90 -20.96 17.17
CA GLU A 38 -4.06 -21.84 18.02
C GLU A 38 -3.81 -21.24 19.42
N TYR A 39 -3.77 -19.90 19.51
CA TYR A 39 -3.46 -19.18 20.74
C TYR A 39 -4.72 -18.57 21.35
N ARG A 40 -4.87 -18.75 22.66
CA ARG A 40 -5.98 -18.20 23.45
C ARG A 40 -5.97 -16.67 23.51
N GLU A 41 -4.78 -16.07 23.47
CA GLU A 41 -4.57 -14.62 23.55
C GLU A 41 -3.50 -14.19 22.56
N VAL A 42 -3.63 -12.98 22.02
CA VAL A 42 -2.69 -12.39 21.06
C VAL A 42 -2.29 -11.01 21.54
N MET A 43 -0.98 -10.77 21.63
CA MET A 43 -0.45 -9.45 21.95
C MET A 43 -0.59 -8.52 20.75
N PHE A 44 -1.29 -7.40 20.93
CA PHE A 44 -1.37 -6.36 19.91
C PHE A 44 -0.14 -5.45 19.97
N PHE A 45 0.79 -5.61 19.03
CA PHE A 45 2.02 -4.83 18.94
C PHE A 45 2.41 -4.57 17.48
N GLY A 46 3.10 -3.45 17.22
CA GLY A 46 3.74 -3.17 15.92
C GLY A 46 2.97 -2.25 14.95
N LEU A 47 1.67 -1.99 15.18
CA LEU A 47 0.89 -1.12 14.28
C LEU A 47 1.50 0.28 14.14
N GLN A 48 1.99 0.87 15.24
CA GLN A 48 2.62 2.19 15.24
C GLN A 48 3.81 2.31 14.27
N TYR A 49 4.63 1.26 14.16
CA TYR A 49 5.77 1.22 13.24
C TYR A 49 5.28 1.17 11.79
N TYR A 50 4.29 0.31 11.52
CA TYR A 50 3.73 0.17 10.19
C TYR A 50 3.12 1.49 9.69
N LEU A 51 2.36 2.18 10.55
CA LEU A 51 1.78 3.47 10.26
C LEU A 51 2.87 4.50 9.92
N ARG A 52 3.88 4.65 10.77
CA ARG A 52 4.97 5.62 10.55
C ARG A 52 5.77 5.32 9.30
N LYS A 53 6.11 4.05 9.06
CA LYS A 53 7.01 3.68 7.96
C LYS A 53 6.33 3.69 6.59
N TYR A 54 5.06 3.28 6.51
CA TYR A 54 4.41 3.00 5.23
C TYR A 54 3.17 3.85 4.95
N LEU A 55 2.49 4.33 5.98
CA LEU A 55 1.20 5.03 5.87
C LEU A 55 1.27 6.51 6.30
N SER A 56 2.48 7.03 6.56
CA SER A 56 2.72 8.43 6.89
C SER A 56 3.62 9.09 5.84
N GLY A 57 3.50 10.41 5.69
CA GLY A 57 4.24 11.17 4.68
C GLY A 57 3.45 11.38 3.38
N GLN A 58 4.15 11.81 2.34
CA GLN A 58 3.53 12.22 1.08
C GLN A 58 3.13 10.99 0.24
N VAL A 59 1.87 10.92 -0.16
CA VAL A 59 1.38 9.85 -1.04
C VAL A 59 1.97 10.07 -2.43
N ILE A 60 2.79 9.14 -2.90
CA ILE A 60 3.36 9.25 -4.24
C ILE A 60 2.27 8.92 -5.27
N ALA A 61 1.95 9.90 -6.10
CA ALA A 61 1.06 9.74 -7.24
C ALA A 61 1.70 8.78 -8.27
N TYR A 62 0.89 7.87 -8.81
CA TYR A 62 1.30 6.85 -9.78
C TYR A 62 2.18 7.38 -10.94
N LEU A 63 1.92 8.60 -11.41
CA LEU A 63 2.66 9.26 -12.49
C LEU A 63 4.10 9.67 -12.11
N SER A 64 4.36 10.06 -10.86
CA SER A 64 5.70 10.54 -10.48
C SER A 64 6.69 9.40 -10.28
N ASP A 65 6.23 8.24 -9.80
CA ASP A 65 7.11 7.08 -9.59
C ASP A 65 7.51 6.40 -10.90
N ALA A 66 6.57 6.18 -11.82
CA ALA A 66 6.87 5.57 -13.12
C ALA A 66 7.84 6.46 -13.93
N LEU A 67 7.62 7.78 -13.93
CA LEU A 67 8.50 8.73 -14.60
C LEU A 67 9.88 8.81 -13.91
N ALA A 68 9.95 8.75 -12.58
CA ALA A 68 11.21 8.77 -11.84
C ALA A 68 12.02 7.47 -12.04
N ASP A 69 11.36 6.31 -12.06
CA ASP A 69 11.99 5.03 -12.39
C ASP A 69 12.49 5.01 -13.84
N TRP A 70 11.70 5.50 -14.80
CA TRP A 70 12.11 5.61 -16.19
C TRP A 70 13.30 6.57 -16.38
N ARG A 71 13.30 7.72 -15.68
CA ARG A 71 14.41 8.68 -15.67
C ARG A 71 15.70 8.07 -15.10
N ARG A 72 15.61 7.30 -14.01
CA ARG A 72 16.78 6.61 -13.41
C ARG A 72 17.33 5.53 -14.34
N ALA A 73 16.46 4.73 -14.96
CA ALA A 73 16.87 3.70 -15.92
C ALA A 73 17.57 4.30 -17.14
N ARG A 74 17.08 5.43 -17.66
CA ARG A 74 17.69 6.13 -18.81
C ARG A 74 19.01 6.83 -18.47
N ALA A 75 19.13 7.38 -17.26
CA ALA A 75 20.37 7.99 -16.79
C ALA A 75 21.51 6.96 -16.65
N GLY A 76 21.22 5.73 -16.25
CA GLY A 76 22.21 4.64 -16.20
C GLY A 76 22.66 4.14 -17.58
N LEU A 77 21.81 4.24 -18.60
CA LEU A 77 22.14 3.87 -19.98
C LEU A 77 23.00 4.91 -20.73
N MET A 78 22.99 6.17 -20.30
CA MET A 78 23.79 7.24 -20.92
C MET A 78 25.22 7.39 -20.36
N LEU A 79 25.60 6.60 -19.35
CA LEU A 79 26.97 6.57 -18.82
C LEU A 79 27.86 5.49 -19.48
N ASN A 80 27.30 4.70 -20.40
CA ASN A 80 28.00 3.64 -21.14
C ASN A 80 28.01 3.87 -22.67
N LEU A 81 27.81 5.13 -23.11
CA LEU A 81 28.05 5.63 -24.46
C LEU A 81 28.96 6.85 -24.35
#